data_AF-A0A452QGS1-F1
#
_entry.id   AF-A0A452QGS1-F1
#
_cell.length_a   1.000
_cell.length_b   1.000
_cell.length_c   1.000
_cell.angle_alpha   90.00
_cell.angle_beta   90.00
_cell.angle_gamma   90.00
#
_symmetry.space_group_name_H-M   'P 1'
#
loop_
_entity.id
_entity.type
_entity.pdbx_description
1 polymer ?
#
loop_
_entity_poly.entity_id
_entity_poly.type
_entity_poly.pdbx_seq_one_letter_code
_entity_poly.pdbx_strand_id
1 'polypeptide(L)'
;FPTPRNIGLLIFLCFKRQTHGDSVTQTEGQVSLSEEASLTINCTYTTTLYPTLLWYVQYPGEGPQLLLSVSRDQEKGSNKGFEVTLDSKSKSFHLEKGSVQASDSTVYYCAMSDTVTGTAGGPLWFQLSLCLSVLQCLILFIYLFIYLFIYLFIYF
;
A
#
# COMPACT_ATOMS: atom_id res chain seq x y z
N PHE A 1 -13.97 -19.23 28.58
CA PHE A 1 -13.30 -19.12 27.27
C PHE A 1 -13.58 -17.73 26.74
N PRO A 2 -12.61 -16.80 26.71
CA PRO A 2 -12.87 -15.49 26.13
C PRO A 2 -13.00 -15.68 24.61
N THR A 3 -14.12 -15.23 24.06
CA THR A 3 -14.38 -15.15 22.62
C THR A 3 -13.29 -14.28 21.96
N PRO A 4 -12.70 -14.69 20.83
CA PRO A 4 -11.78 -13.83 20.10
C PRO A 4 -12.52 -12.56 19.70
N ARG A 5 -12.08 -11.43 20.23
CA ARG A 5 -12.57 -10.11 19.83
C ARG A 5 -12.05 -9.91 18.41
N ASN A 6 -12.87 -10.17 17.40
CA ASN A 6 -12.52 -9.91 16.00
C ASN A 6 -12.46 -8.39 15.78
N ILE A 7 -11.35 -7.78 16.19
CA ILE A 7 -10.99 -6.41 15.85
C ILE A 7 -10.42 -6.50 14.43
N GLY A 8 -11.29 -6.27 13.43
CA GLY A 8 -10.90 -6.29 12.03
C GLY A 8 -10.04 -5.08 11.67
N LEU A 9 -8.76 -5.30 11.39
CA LEU A 9 -7.79 -4.35 10.86
C LEU A 9 -8.01 -4.13 9.38
N LEU A 10 -8.19 -2.88 8.96
CA LEU A 10 -8.46 -2.51 7.57
C LEU A 10 -7.23 -1.84 6.95
N ILE A 11 -6.61 -2.52 5.98
CA ILE A 11 -5.43 -2.05 5.28
C ILE A 11 -5.80 -1.68 3.85
N PHE A 12 -5.44 -0.48 3.41
CA PHE A 12 -5.74 0.00 2.05
C PHE A 12 -4.48 -0.07 1.18
N LEU A 13 -4.63 -0.55 -0.06
CA LEU A 13 -3.54 -0.73 -1.01
C LEU A 13 -3.86 -0.01 -2.34
N CYS A 14 -2.92 0.79 -2.88
CA CYS A 14 -3.12 1.65 -4.07
C CYS A 14 -2.25 1.28 -5.29
N PHE A 15 -2.71 1.67 -6.49
CA PHE A 15 -2.25 1.15 -7.78
C PHE A 15 -0.90 1.63 -8.34
N LYS A 16 -0.44 0.79 -9.27
CA LYS A 16 0.67 0.81 -10.25
C LYS A 16 1.15 2.15 -10.82
N ARG A 17 2.48 2.27 -10.90
CA ARG A 17 3.19 3.06 -11.93
C ARG A 17 3.61 2.13 -13.07
N GLN A 18 3.32 2.53 -14.30
CA GLN A 18 3.82 1.90 -15.52
C GLN A 18 4.45 3.00 -16.39
N THR A 19 5.75 2.87 -16.65
CA THR A 19 6.47 3.68 -17.64
C THR A 19 7.05 2.74 -18.67
N HIS A 20 7.42 3.22 -19.85
CA HIS A 20 7.79 2.40 -21.03
C HIS A 20 8.82 1.28 -20.71
N GLY A 21 8.34 0.06 -20.41
CA GLY A 21 9.14 -1.13 -20.02
C GLY A 21 9.08 -1.51 -18.52
N ASP A 22 8.76 -0.57 -17.65
CA ASP A 22 8.90 -0.69 -16.19
C ASP A 22 7.54 -0.61 -15.47
N SER A 23 7.28 -1.51 -14.51
CA SER A 23 6.03 -1.49 -13.76
C SER A 23 6.17 -2.02 -12.33
N VAL A 24 5.30 -1.57 -11.41
CA VAL A 24 5.23 -2.06 -10.02
C VAL A 24 3.81 -2.48 -9.67
N THR A 25 3.56 -3.76 -9.42
CA THR A 25 2.27 -4.35 -9.02
C THR A 25 2.25 -4.46 -7.53
N GLN A 26 1.12 -4.14 -6.93
CA GLN A 26 0.85 -4.56 -5.56
C GLN A 26 -0.54 -5.16 -5.46
N THR A 27 -0.79 -5.95 -4.42
CA THR A 27 -2.14 -6.40 -4.08
C THR A 27 -3.06 -5.18 -3.98
N GLU A 28 -4.25 -5.27 -4.57
CA GLU A 28 -5.19 -4.15 -4.64
C GLU A 28 -6.28 -4.28 -3.58
N GLY A 29 -6.76 -3.12 -3.09
CA GLY A 29 -7.97 -3.04 -2.29
C GLY A 29 -7.74 -3.08 -0.79
N GLN A 30 -8.80 -3.50 -0.09
CA GLN A 30 -8.87 -3.49 1.35
C GLN A 30 -8.64 -4.90 1.89
N VAL A 31 -7.69 -5.05 2.81
CA VAL A 31 -7.45 -6.32 3.50
C VAL A 31 -7.93 -6.19 4.94
N SER A 32 -8.80 -7.12 5.35
CA SER A 32 -9.34 -7.23 6.70
C SER A 32 -8.65 -8.37 7.44
N LEU A 33 -7.90 -8.07 8.51
CA LEU A 33 -7.21 -9.08 9.33
C LEU A 33 -7.63 -8.99 10.79
N SER A 34 -7.52 -10.08 11.55
CA SER A 34 -7.64 -10.00 13.01
C SER A 34 -6.32 -9.50 13.61
N GLU A 35 -6.38 -8.83 14.76
CA GLU A 35 -5.17 -8.55 15.55
C GLU A 35 -4.37 -9.84 15.80
N GLU A 36 -3.05 -9.69 15.89
CA GLU A 36 -2.06 -10.77 16.03
C GLU A 36 -1.91 -11.70 14.81
N ALA A 37 -2.69 -11.50 13.75
CA ALA A 37 -2.49 -12.22 12.49
C ALA A 37 -1.18 -11.84 11.80
N SER A 38 -0.70 -12.72 10.93
CA SER A 38 0.38 -12.38 10.00
C SER A 38 -0.17 -11.65 8.78
N LEU A 39 0.57 -10.66 8.31
CA LEU A 39 0.25 -9.86 7.14
C LEU A 39 1.35 -10.04 6.10
N THR A 40 0.94 -10.29 4.86
CA THR A 40 1.81 -10.26 3.70
C THR A 40 1.16 -9.40 2.62
N ILE A 41 1.78 -8.28 2.28
CA ILE A 41 1.36 -7.40 1.19
C ILE A 41 2.25 -7.69 -0.01
N ASN A 42 1.65 -8.20 -1.08
CA ASN A 42 2.43 -8.57 -2.24
C ASN A 42 2.80 -7.33 -3.04
N CYS A 43 4.08 -7.20 -3.38
CA CYS A 43 4.53 -6.32 -4.46
C CYS A 43 5.42 -7.09 -5.43
N THR A 44 5.19 -6.90 -6.72
CA THR A 44 6.03 -7.41 -7.81
C THR A 44 6.43 -6.26 -8.72
N TYR A 45 7.57 -6.36 -9.37
CA TYR A 45 8.04 -5.30 -10.26
C TYR A 45 8.53 -5.86 -11.58
N THR A 46 8.67 -5.01 -12.56
CA THR A 46 9.22 -5.34 -13.87
C THR A 46 10.11 -4.18 -14.24
N THR A 47 11.37 -4.47 -14.53
CA THR A 47 12.33 -3.48 -15.02
C THR A 47 13.52 -4.19 -15.64
N THR A 48 14.13 -3.53 -16.62
CA THR A 48 15.39 -3.93 -17.22
C THR A 48 16.62 -3.44 -16.44
N LEU A 49 16.42 -2.52 -15.50
CA LEU A 49 17.48 -1.90 -14.71
C LEU A 49 17.60 -2.55 -13.31
N TYR A 50 18.47 -1.96 -12.49
CA TYR A 50 18.68 -2.34 -11.11
C TYR A 50 18.05 -1.30 -10.18
N PRO A 51 16.76 -1.47 -9.84
CA PRO A 51 16.05 -0.46 -9.10
C PRO A 51 16.38 -0.51 -7.60
N THR A 52 16.13 0.61 -6.95
CA THR A 52 15.88 0.64 -5.50
C THR A 52 14.38 0.50 -5.28
N LEU A 53 13.97 -0.45 -4.43
CA LEU A 53 12.57 -0.67 -4.10
C LEU A 53 12.28 -0.11 -2.72
N LEU A 54 11.12 0.53 -2.59
CA LEU A 54 10.73 1.29 -1.41
C LEU A 54 9.31 0.93 -1.00
N TRP A 55 9.10 0.83 0.30
CA TRP A 55 7.79 0.79 0.94
C TRP A 55 7.54 2.08 1.67
N TYR A 56 6.39 2.69 1.41
CA TYR A 56 5.88 3.84 2.14
C TYR A 56 4.67 3.45 2.98
N VAL A 57 4.52 4.12 4.11
CA VAL A 57 3.37 4.07 4.99
C VAL A 57 2.75 5.46 5.04
N GLN A 58 1.43 5.56 4.96
CA GLN A 58 0.72 6.82 5.10
C GLN A 58 -0.36 6.69 6.15
N TYR A 59 -0.21 7.44 7.24
CA TYR A 59 -1.21 7.57 8.30
C TYR A 59 -2.32 8.55 7.91
N PRO A 60 -3.55 8.37 8.41
CA PRO A 60 -4.64 9.30 8.16
C PRO A 60 -4.25 10.73 8.54
N GLY A 61 -4.36 11.67 7.59
CA GLY A 61 -4.01 13.08 7.80
C GLY A 61 -2.52 13.41 7.65
N GLU A 62 -1.67 12.43 7.36
CA GLU A 62 -0.24 12.62 7.15
C GLU A 62 0.16 12.36 5.68
N GLY A 63 1.35 12.87 5.30
CA GLY A 63 1.98 12.52 4.03
C GLY A 63 2.59 11.12 4.06
N PRO A 64 2.90 10.51 2.89
CA PRO A 64 3.61 9.24 2.85
C PRO A 64 4.99 9.34 3.49
N GLN A 65 5.30 8.41 4.38
CA GLN A 65 6.58 8.29 5.06
C GLN A 65 7.29 7.03 4.58
N LEU A 66 8.61 7.10 4.40
CA LEU A 66 9.40 5.93 4.03
C LEU A 66 9.43 4.93 5.19
N LEU A 67 8.92 3.72 4.95
CA LEU A 67 8.96 2.62 5.91
C LEU A 67 10.25 1.82 5.74
N LEU A 68 10.51 1.34 4.52
CA LEU A 68 11.63 0.46 4.19
C LEU A 68 12.15 0.77 2.79
N SER A 69 13.45 0.59 2.58
CA SER A 69 14.08 0.67 1.26
C SER A 69 15.15 -0.40 1.12
N VAL A 70 15.16 -1.09 -0.02
CA VAL A 70 16.16 -2.11 -0.34
C VAL A 70 16.72 -1.88 -1.74
N SER A 71 17.92 -2.38 -1.96
CA SER A 71 18.59 -2.36 -3.26
C SER A 71 19.33 -3.67 -3.46
N ARG A 72 20.01 -3.86 -4.59
CA ARG A 72 20.82 -5.07 -4.82
C ARG A 72 21.86 -5.35 -3.75
N ASP A 73 22.43 -4.31 -3.15
CA ASP A 73 23.47 -4.47 -2.14
C ASP A 73 22.88 -4.83 -0.76
N GLN A 74 21.58 -4.61 -0.58
CA GLN A 74 20.87 -4.89 0.66
C GLN A 74 19.49 -5.47 0.34
N GLU A 75 19.44 -6.79 0.12
CA GLU A 75 18.24 -7.50 -0.31
C GLU A 75 17.19 -7.68 0.79
N LYS A 76 17.51 -7.35 2.05
CA LYS A 76 16.59 -7.48 3.18
C LYS A 76 16.52 -6.20 4.00
N GLY A 77 15.33 -5.89 4.47
CA GLY A 77 15.07 -4.76 5.36
C GLY A 77 14.11 -5.14 6.47
N SER A 78 14.28 -4.55 7.65
CA SER A 78 13.33 -4.67 8.75
C SER A 78 13.18 -3.34 9.46
N ASN A 79 11.94 -2.94 9.76
CA ASN A 79 11.63 -1.70 10.48
C ASN A 79 10.26 -1.83 11.16
N LYS A 80 10.16 -1.43 12.44
CA LYS A 80 8.91 -1.47 13.24
C LYS A 80 8.17 -2.82 13.19
N GLY A 81 8.91 -3.94 13.09
CA GLY A 81 8.36 -5.30 12.98
C GLY A 81 7.82 -5.65 11.59
N PHE A 82 7.95 -4.76 10.61
CA PHE A 82 7.79 -5.10 9.21
C PHE A 82 9.11 -5.62 8.63
N GLU A 83 9.02 -6.61 7.78
CA GLU A 83 10.14 -7.24 7.10
C GLU A 83 9.90 -7.23 5.59
N VAL A 84 10.98 -7.07 4.84
CA VAL A 84 10.95 -7.13 3.38
C VAL A 84 12.13 -7.95 2.89
N THR A 85 11.87 -8.75 1.86
CA THR A 85 12.91 -9.47 1.13
C THR A 85 12.76 -9.19 -0.35
N LEU A 86 13.86 -8.78 -0.98
CA LEU A 86 13.95 -8.58 -2.42
C LEU A 86 14.35 -9.89 -3.09
N ASP A 87 13.46 -10.44 -3.91
CA ASP A 87 13.80 -11.52 -4.82
C ASP A 87 13.97 -10.96 -6.23
N SER A 88 15.23 -10.76 -6.61
CA SER A 88 15.59 -10.26 -7.94
C SER A 88 15.28 -11.24 -9.08
N LYS A 89 15.14 -12.54 -8.79
CA LYS A 89 14.84 -13.59 -9.78
C LYS A 89 13.35 -13.63 -10.11
N SER A 90 12.51 -13.67 -9.08
CA SER A 90 11.05 -13.66 -9.24
C SER A 90 10.46 -12.25 -9.39
N LYS A 91 11.31 -11.21 -9.27
CA LYS A 91 10.94 -9.80 -9.29
C LYS A 91 9.87 -9.48 -8.25
N SER A 92 10.04 -10.00 -7.05
CA SER A 92 9.11 -9.83 -5.93
C SER A 92 9.74 -9.06 -4.78
N PHE A 93 8.90 -8.32 -4.06
CA PHE A 93 9.29 -7.45 -2.97
C PHE A 93 8.16 -7.30 -1.96
N HIS A 94 7.81 -8.40 -1.31
CA HIS A 94 6.67 -8.46 -0.38
C HIS A 94 6.99 -7.75 0.94
N LEU A 95 5.98 -7.10 1.53
CA LEU A 95 6.04 -6.53 2.87
C LEU A 95 5.33 -7.48 3.83
N GLU A 96 6.07 -7.96 4.82
CA GLU A 96 5.61 -8.97 5.77
C GLU A 96 5.59 -8.39 7.19
N LYS A 97 4.62 -8.81 7.99
CA LYS A 97 4.58 -8.53 9.43
C LYS A 97 4.03 -9.74 10.16
N GLY A 98 4.76 -10.22 11.15
CA GLY A 98 4.40 -11.43 11.88
C GLY A 98 3.16 -11.27 12.78
N SER A 99 2.94 -10.08 13.33
CA SER A 99 1.83 -9.79 14.24
C SER A 99 1.33 -8.37 14.00
N VAL A 100 0.14 -8.24 13.42
CA VAL A 100 -0.50 -6.94 13.17
C VAL A 100 -1.18 -6.40 14.44
N GLN A 101 -1.10 -5.09 14.62
CA GLN A 101 -1.73 -4.34 15.70
C GLN A 101 -2.72 -3.32 15.14
N ALA A 102 -3.71 -2.87 15.93
CA ALA A 102 -4.64 -1.81 15.53
C ALA A 102 -3.96 -0.57 14.92
N SER A 103 -2.77 -0.21 15.39
CA SER A 103 -1.98 0.92 14.88
C SER A 103 -1.46 0.75 13.45
N ASP A 104 -1.50 -0.48 12.91
CA ASP A 104 -1.04 -0.80 11.56
C ASP A 104 -2.14 -0.60 10.50
N SER A 105 -3.36 -0.25 10.91
CA SER A 105 -4.52 -0.01 10.03
C SER A 105 -4.33 1.28 9.22
N THR A 106 -3.60 1.19 8.12
CA THR A 106 -3.24 2.37 7.33
C THR A 106 -2.96 2.03 5.86
N VAL A 107 -2.60 3.03 5.06
CA VAL A 107 -2.30 2.84 3.63
C VAL A 107 -0.82 2.53 3.44
N TYR A 108 -0.51 1.49 2.66
CA TYR A 108 0.86 1.11 2.29
C TYR A 108 1.07 1.16 0.78
N TYR A 109 2.22 1.68 0.38
CA TYR A 109 2.59 1.86 -1.03
C TYR A 109 3.94 1.25 -1.35
N CYS A 110 3.97 0.41 -2.38
CA CYS A 110 5.20 -0.07 -2.99
C CYS A 110 5.62 0.88 -4.11
N ALA A 111 6.90 1.23 -4.14
CA ALA A 111 7.49 2.11 -5.12
C ALA A 111 8.85 1.57 -5.59
N MET A 112 9.25 2.02 -6.78
CA MET A 112 10.51 1.67 -7.41
C MET A 112 11.17 2.97 -7.91
N SER A 113 12.47 3.12 -7.66
CA SER A 113 13.29 4.22 -8.14
C SER A 113 14.45 3.67 -8.97
N ASP A 114 14.67 4.25 -10.15
CA ASP A 114 15.82 3.92 -10.99
C ASP A 114 17.07 4.68 -10.52
N THR A 115 18.23 4.03 -10.63
CA THR A 115 19.54 4.57 -10.22
C THR A 115 20.26 5.34 -11.34
N VAL A 116 19.67 5.48 -12.54
CA VAL A 116 20.33 6.17 -13.67
C VAL A 116 19.60 7.46 -14.04
N THR A 117 20.37 8.55 -14.07
CA THR A 117 20.01 9.90 -14.50
C THR A 117 19.35 9.95 -15.88
N GLY A 118 18.16 10.56 -15.97
CA GLY A 118 17.69 11.25 -17.18
C GLY A 118 16.47 10.65 -17.89
N THR A 119 15.38 11.42 -17.85
CA THR A 119 14.24 11.52 -18.80
C THR A 119 13.01 10.61 -18.65
N ALA A 120 11.85 11.29 -18.67
CA ALA A 120 10.47 10.83 -18.95
C ALA A 120 9.64 10.10 -17.86
N GLY A 121 9.92 10.30 -16.58
CA GLY A 121 8.99 9.93 -15.51
C GLY A 121 8.37 11.15 -14.85
N GLY A 122 7.07 11.38 -15.01
CA GLY A 122 6.36 12.46 -14.31
C GLY A 122 6.58 12.43 -12.79
N PRO A 123 6.49 13.58 -12.09
CA PRO A 123 6.82 13.66 -10.66
C PRO A 123 5.92 12.76 -9.80
N LEU A 124 6.51 12.12 -8.79
CA LEU A 124 5.84 11.30 -7.77
C LEU A 124 4.57 11.95 -7.17
N TRP A 125 4.53 13.28 -7.08
CA TRP A 125 3.41 14.07 -6.56
C TRP A 125 2.12 14.00 -7.40
N PHE A 126 2.23 13.78 -8.72
CA PHE A 126 1.07 13.70 -9.61
C PHE A 126 0.27 12.42 -9.41
N GLN A 127 0.93 11.30 -9.12
CA GLN A 127 0.25 10.00 -8.92
C GLN A 127 -0.29 9.84 -7.51
N LEU A 128 0.38 10.42 -6.50
CA LEU A 128 -0.18 10.52 -5.16
C LEU A 128 -1.52 11.29 -5.18
N SER A 129 -1.59 12.36 -5.96
CA SER A 129 -2.82 13.15 -6.16
C SER A 129 -3.94 12.34 -6.82
N LEU A 130 -3.62 11.45 -7.78
CA LEU A 130 -4.60 10.58 -8.43
C LEU A 130 -5.16 9.51 -7.47
N CYS A 131 -4.34 8.82 -6.68
CA CYS A 131 -4.81 7.85 -5.67
C CYS A 131 -5.67 8.53 -4.59
N LEU A 132 -5.25 9.69 -4.07
CA LEU A 132 -6.06 10.48 -3.13
C LEU A 132 -7.41 10.88 -3.75
N SER A 133 -7.43 11.31 -5.02
CA SER A 133 -8.67 11.71 -5.70
C SER A 133 -9.67 10.56 -5.84
N VAL A 134 -9.20 9.35 -6.13
CA VAL A 134 -10.07 8.16 -6.27
C VAL A 134 -10.61 7.73 -4.91
N LEU A 135 -9.77 7.74 -3.87
CA LEU A 135 -10.19 7.41 -2.51
C LEU A 135 -11.21 8.43 -1.97
N GLN A 136 -10.97 9.73 -2.20
CA GLN A 136 -11.91 10.79 -1.86
C GLN A 136 -13.27 10.60 -2.58
N CYS A 137 -13.23 10.20 -3.85
CA CYS A 137 -14.43 9.97 -4.66
C CYS A 137 -15.25 8.78 -4.14
N LEU A 138 -14.59 7.68 -3.75
CA LEU A 138 -15.26 6.51 -3.16
C LEU A 138 -15.90 6.83 -1.80
N ILE A 139 -15.21 7.59 -0.95
CA ILE A 139 -15.76 8.03 0.34
C ILE A 139 -17.01 8.90 0.15
N LEU A 140 -16.97 9.85 -0.79
CA LEU A 140 -18.13 10.68 -1.12
C LEU A 140 -19.30 9.85 -1.67
N PHE A 141 -19.00 8.86 -2.51
CA PHE A 141 -20.03 7.96 -3.06
C PHE A 141 -20.70 7.13 -1.96
N ILE A 142 -19.91 6.57 -1.03
CA ILE A 142 -20.44 5.81 0.11
C ILE A 142 -21.28 6.72 1.03
N TYR A 143 -20.82 7.93 1.32
CA TYR A 143 -21.56 8.88 2.14
C TYR A 143 -22.91 9.26 1.51
N LEU A 144 -22.92 9.53 0.21
CA LEU A 144 -24.15 9.85 -0.53
C LEU A 144 -25.13 8.67 -0.52
N PHE A 145 -24.62 7.44 -0.70
CA PHE A 145 -25.44 6.23 -0.68
C PHE A 145 -26.06 5.98 0.71
N ILE A 146 -25.28 6.13 1.78
CA ILE A 146 -25.77 6.00 3.15
C ILE A 146 -26.82 7.08 3.47
N TYR A 147 -26.55 8.33 3.10
CA TYR A 147 -27.49 9.44 3.32
C TYR A 147 -28.82 9.20 2.59
N LEU A 148 -28.77 8.76 1.33
CA LEU A 148 -29.96 8.46 0.54
C LEU A 148 -30.75 7.31 1.15
N PHE A 149 -30.07 6.25 1.60
CA PHE A 149 -30.70 5.10 2.25
C PHE A 149 -31.40 5.49 3.55
N ILE A 150 -30.74 6.30 4.40
CA ILE A 150 -31.33 6.82 5.64
C ILE A 150 -32.53 7.73 5.34
N TYR A 151 -32.42 8.62 4.35
CA TYR A 151 -33.51 9.51 3.96
C TYR A 151 -34.72 8.73 3.45
N LEU A 152 -34.53 7.74 2.58
CA LEU A 152 -35.62 6.88 2.13
C LEU A 152 -36.26 6.11 3.29
N PHE A 153 -35.49 5.60 4.25
CA PHE A 153 -36.04 4.87 5.40
C PHE A 153 -36.81 5.75 6.41
N ILE A 154 -36.48 7.04 6.50
CA ILE A 154 -37.17 7.98 7.41
C ILE A 154 -38.44 8.56 6.77
N TYR A 155 -38.42 8.78 5.45
CA TYR A 155 -39.47 9.52 4.75
C TYR A 155 -40.41 8.63 3.90
N PHE A 156 -40.17 7.32 3.84
CA PHE A 156 -41.08 6.30 3.30
C PHE A 156 -41.29 5.19 4.33
#